data_AF-A0A484MI25-F1
#
_entry.id   AF-A0A484MI25-F1
#
_cell.length_a   1.000
_cell.length_b   1.000
_cell.length_c   1.000
_cell.angle_alpha   90.00
_cell.angle_beta   90.00
_cell.angle_gamma   90.00
#
_symmetry.space_group_name_H-M   'P 1'
#
loop_
_entity.id
_entity.type
_entity.pdbx_description
1 polymer ?
#
loop_
_entity_poly.entity_id
_entity_poly.type
_entity_poly.pdbx_seq_one_letter_code
_entity_poly.pdbx_strand_id
1 'polypeptide(L)'
;MGNMEVLKYNDVILRASYMDALGSHCYLNDQVIGVLFLAICDEESRKDAVDHLKLGNKRLVLFAVNDSDEFGVGQSGSQWSILIFDRTKHSFLHLDTMQGENHIPAFKLYDSVKQYVGVESASIKEGAKNKKKNKNKKKAANTAVASIEVSFKECEAPQQTNGYDCGVYVMAIAKAVSDFCLSGKTDKEVDWLSFVVKNVDASIEETFRQEIMRLIEDLRNSD
;
A
#
# COMPACT_ATOMS: atom_id res chain seq x y z
N MET A 1 -4.35 9.46 -29.04
CA MET A 1 -3.54 10.25 -28.09
C MET A 1 -3.26 9.51 -26.78
N GLY A 2 -3.99 8.45 -26.40
CA GLY A 2 -3.88 7.80 -25.09
C GLY A 2 -2.49 7.28 -24.66
N ASN A 3 -1.58 6.98 -25.59
CA ASN A 3 -0.22 6.52 -25.27
C ASN A 3 0.79 7.63 -25.00
N MET A 4 0.41 8.91 -25.10
CA MET A 4 1.33 10.02 -24.86
C MET A 4 1.75 10.06 -23.39
N GLU A 5 3.05 10.16 -23.13
CA GLU A 5 3.61 10.33 -21.79
C GLU A 5 3.24 11.72 -21.24
N VAL A 6 2.74 11.76 -20.02
CA VAL A 6 2.32 12.98 -19.30
C VAL A 6 3.25 13.30 -18.15
N LEU A 7 3.68 12.26 -17.42
CA LEU A 7 4.63 12.36 -16.32
C LEU A 7 5.43 11.08 -16.26
N LYS A 8 6.74 11.18 -16.07
CA LYS A 8 7.58 10.05 -15.71
C LYS A 8 8.08 10.30 -14.29
N TYR A 9 7.62 9.49 -13.35
CA TYR A 9 8.00 9.60 -11.94
C TYR A 9 8.69 8.30 -11.50
N ASN A 10 10.02 8.37 -11.30
CA ASN A 10 10.88 7.20 -11.11
C ASN A 10 10.73 6.16 -12.25
N ASP A 11 10.30 4.95 -11.92
CA ASP A 11 10.08 3.81 -12.82
C ASP A 11 8.65 3.76 -13.39
N VAL A 12 7.76 4.66 -12.97
CA VAL A 12 6.36 4.69 -13.40
C VAL A 12 6.12 5.79 -14.43
N ILE A 13 5.40 5.44 -15.50
CA ILE A 13 5.06 6.36 -16.60
C ILE A 13 3.55 6.58 -16.61
N LEU A 14 3.14 7.81 -16.31
CA LEU A 14 1.76 8.25 -16.42
C LEU A 14 1.48 8.72 -17.86
N ARG A 15 0.43 8.17 -18.48
CA ARG A 15 0.02 8.48 -19.85
C ARG A 15 -1.26 9.32 -19.90
N ALA A 16 -1.51 9.96 -21.03
CA ALA A 16 -2.68 10.83 -21.24
C ALA A 16 -4.01 10.13 -20.98
N SER A 17 -4.14 8.85 -21.36
CA SER A 17 -5.34 8.05 -21.07
C SER A 17 -5.65 7.93 -19.58
N TYR A 18 -4.66 8.14 -18.70
CA TYR A 18 -4.84 8.08 -17.25
C TYR A 18 -5.37 9.40 -16.68
N MET A 19 -5.06 10.53 -17.33
CA MET A 19 -5.68 11.82 -17.03
C MET A 19 -7.16 11.81 -17.43
N ASP A 20 -7.49 11.18 -18.55
CA ASP A 20 -8.89 10.99 -18.97
C ASP A 20 -9.67 10.15 -17.95
N ALA A 21 -9.03 9.14 -17.35
CA ALA A 21 -9.63 8.31 -16.30
C ALA A 21 -9.91 9.09 -15.00
N LEU A 22 -9.03 10.03 -14.65
CA LEU A 22 -9.22 10.91 -13.49
C LEU A 22 -10.28 12.00 -13.73
N GLY A 23 -10.39 12.48 -14.97
CA GLY A 23 -11.42 13.43 -15.38
C GLY A 23 -12.81 12.82 -15.62
N SER A 24 -12.96 11.50 -15.47
CA SER A 24 -14.22 10.79 -15.69
C SER A 24 -14.62 9.92 -14.49
N HIS A 25 -15.90 9.57 -14.42
CA HIS A 25 -16.47 8.67 -13.40
C HIS A 25 -16.18 7.20 -13.73
N CYS A 26 -14.89 6.85 -13.84
CA CYS A 26 -14.45 5.50 -14.18
C CYS A 26 -13.38 4.98 -13.19
N TYR A 27 -13.14 3.67 -13.22
CA TYR A 27 -12.19 3.00 -12.35
C TYR A 27 -10.77 3.56 -12.50
N LEU A 28 -10.08 3.75 -11.37
CA LEU A 28 -8.64 4.01 -11.38
C LEU A 28 -7.89 2.71 -11.71
N ASN A 29 -6.87 2.84 -12.55
CA ASN A 29 -6.03 1.70 -12.94
C ASN A 29 -4.77 1.60 -12.07
N ASP A 30 -4.11 0.45 -12.13
CA ASP A 30 -2.91 0.10 -11.36
C ASP A 30 -1.80 1.15 -11.46
N GLN A 31 -1.66 1.77 -12.65
CA GLN A 31 -0.62 2.77 -12.89
C GLN A 31 -0.91 4.08 -12.17
N VAL A 32 -2.17 4.52 -12.15
CA VAL A 32 -2.61 5.70 -11.37
C VAL A 32 -2.45 5.43 -9.88
N ILE A 33 -2.89 4.26 -9.40
CA ILE A 33 -2.69 3.86 -7.99
C ILE A 33 -1.19 3.83 -7.65
N GLY A 34 -0.35 3.25 -8.51
CA GLY A 34 1.10 3.15 -8.32
C GLY A 34 1.82 4.51 -8.24
N VAL A 35 1.56 5.42 -9.19
CA VAL A 35 2.14 6.78 -9.17
C VAL A 35 1.75 7.52 -7.89
N LEU A 36 0.48 7.42 -7.49
CA LEU A 36 -0.02 8.18 -6.36
C LEU A 36 0.45 7.62 -5.03
N PHE A 37 0.62 6.30 -4.89
CA PHE A 37 1.25 5.72 -3.71
C PHE A 37 2.66 6.28 -3.52
N LEU A 38 3.44 6.41 -4.61
CA LEU A 38 4.75 7.04 -4.56
C LEU A 38 4.65 8.54 -4.24
N ALA A 39 3.72 9.26 -4.86
CA ALA A 39 3.58 10.71 -4.66
C ALA A 39 3.16 11.11 -3.24
N ILE A 40 2.30 10.32 -2.60
CA ILE A 40 1.74 10.58 -1.26
C ILE A 40 2.71 10.19 -0.13
N CYS A 41 3.65 9.29 -0.42
CA CYS A 41 4.75 9.00 0.49
C CYS A 41 5.71 10.20 0.61
N ASP A 42 6.21 10.42 1.82
CA ASP A 42 7.25 11.41 2.08
C ASP A 42 8.53 11.11 1.26
N GLU A 43 9.39 12.12 1.11
CA GLU A 43 10.60 12.01 0.28
C GLU A 43 11.54 10.87 0.71
N GLU A 44 11.64 10.59 2.01
CA GLU A 44 12.46 9.50 2.55
C GLU A 44 11.86 8.14 2.19
N SER A 45 10.54 7.99 2.34
CA SER A 45 9.82 6.77 1.95
C SER A 45 9.85 6.53 0.45
N ARG A 46 9.83 7.58 -0.38
CA ARG A 46 10.05 7.48 -1.84
C ARG A 46 11.43 6.98 -2.17
N LYS A 47 12.46 7.54 -1.53
CA LYS A 47 13.85 7.10 -1.72
C LYS A 47 14.06 5.65 -1.29
N ASP A 48 13.43 5.24 -0.19
CA ASP A 48 13.46 3.85 0.29
C ASP A 48 12.74 2.86 -0.63
N ALA A 49 11.68 3.28 -1.35
CA ALA A 49 11.01 2.45 -2.36
C ALA A 49 11.95 2.14 -3.54
N VAL A 50 12.79 3.10 -3.93
CA VAL A 50 13.76 2.98 -5.02
C VAL A 50 15.01 2.18 -4.59
N ASP A 51 15.48 2.38 -3.35
CA ASP A 51 16.79 1.88 -2.89
C ASP A 51 16.75 0.53 -2.14
N HIS A 52 15.78 -0.35 -2.45
CA HIS A 52 15.44 -1.61 -1.74
C HIS A 52 14.56 -1.36 -0.50
N LEU A 53 13.25 -1.58 -0.66
CA LEU A 53 12.19 -1.47 0.35
C LEU A 53 12.67 -1.78 1.79
N LYS A 54 12.98 -0.73 2.57
CA LYS A 54 13.43 -0.85 3.97
C LYS A 54 12.27 -1.08 4.94
N LEU A 55 11.42 -2.06 4.64
CA LEU A 55 10.16 -2.33 5.35
C LEU A 55 10.34 -2.51 6.85
N GLY A 56 11.48 -3.09 7.29
CA GLY A 56 11.75 -3.40 8.69
C GLY A 56 11.79 -2.18 9.61
N ASN A 57 12.03 -0.98 9.07
CA ASN A 57 12.10 0.25 9.87
C ASN A 57 10.82 1.10 9.79
N LYS A 58 9.88 0.74 8.90
CA LYS A 58 8.65 1.49 8.72
C LYS A 58 7.60 1.02 9.72
N ARG A 59 6.96 1.97 10.39
CA ARG A 59 5.89 1.71 11.37
C ARG A 59 4.63 1.19 10.69
N LEU A 60 4.16 1.91 9.67
CA LEU A 60 3.01 1.55 8.85
C LEU A 60 3.51 1.20 7.44
N VAL A 61 3.03 0.08 6.90
CA VAL A 61 3.31 -0.34 5.52
C VAL A 61 1.99 -0.56 4.81
N LEU A 62 1.76 0.17 3.72
CA LEU A 62 0.49 0.18 3.00
C LEU A 62 0.63 -0.67 1.73
N PHE A 63 -0.41 -1.44 1.43
CA PHE A 63 -0.52 -2.24 0.22
C PHE A 63 -1.86 -1.93 -0.45
N ALA A 64 -1.83 -1.54 -1.72
CA ALA A 64 -3.03 -1.56 -2.55
C ALA A 64 -3.36 -3.02 -2.89
N VAL A 65 -4.61 -3.41 -2.70
CA VAL A 65 -5.10 -4.77 -2.99
C VAL A 65 -6.12 -4.67 -4.11
N ASN A 66 -5.97 -5.53 -5.11
CA ASN A 66 -6.91 -5.68 -6.20
C ASN A 66 -7.38 -7.15 -6.28
N ASP A 67 -8.61 -7.37 -6.69
CA ASP A 67 -9.27 -8.67 -6.81
C ASP A 67 -8.88 -9.47 -8.06
N SER A 68 -8.00 -8.94 -8.91
CA SER A 68 -7.46 -9.70 -10.05
C SER A 68 -6.74 -10.97 -9.60
N ASP A 69 -7.16 -12.11 -10.17
CA ASP A 69 -6.47 -13.39 -10.02
C ASP A 69 -5.28 -13.56 -10.99
N GLU A 70 -5.02 -12.60 -11.88
CA GLU A 70 -3.94 -12.68 -12.89
C GLU A 70 -2.86 -11.62 -12.70
N PHE A 71 -1.63 -12.07 -12.45
CA PHE A 71 -0.43 -11.23 -12.45
C PHE A 71 -0.03 -10.85 -13.88
N GLY A 72 0.10 -9.56 -14.16
CA GLY A 72 0.73 -9.06 -15.39
C GLY A 72 -0.21 -8.88 -16.59
N VAL A 73 -1.50 -9.17 -16.44
CA VAL A 73 -2.53 -8.76 -17.41
C VAL A 73 -3.06 -7.40 -16.96
N GLY A 74 -2.53 -6.33 -17.56
CA GLY A 74 -2.95 -4.97 -17.22
C GLY A 74 -4.44 -4.77 -17.45
N GLN A 75 -5.14 -4.22 -16.44
CA GLN A 75 -6.60 -4.02 -16.36
C GLN A 75 -7.45 -5.27 -16.05
N SER A 76 -6.94 -6.21 -15.26
CA SER A 76 -7.79 -7.24 -14.64
C SER A 76 -8.14 -6.82 -13.20
N GLY A 77 -9.28 -7.29 -12.69
CA GLY A 77 -9.84 -6.89 -11.39
C GLY A 77 -10.87 -5.75 -11.48
N SER A 78 -11.83 -5.76 -10.57
CA SER A 78 -12.96 -4.83 -10.48
C SER A 78 -12.99 -3.98 -9.22
N GLN A 79 -12.25 -4.37 -8.18
CA GLN A 79 -12.34 -3.76 -6.86
C GLN A 79 -10.95 -3.50 -6.27
N TRP A 80 -10.79 -2.31 -5.70
CA TRP A 80 -9.62 -1.93 -4.93
C TRP A 80 -9.94 -1.85 -3.45
N SER A 81 -9.04 -2.35 -2.61
CA SER A 81 -9.04 -2.11 -1.16
C SER A 81 -7.62 -1.82 -0.68
N ILE A 82 -7.46 -1.51 0.61
CA ILE A 82 -6.15 -1.23 1.18
C ILE A 82 -5.87 -2.15 2.38
N LEU A 83 -4.67 -2.73 2.38
CA LEU A 83 -4.16 -3.56 3.45
C LEU A 83 -2.99 -2.83 4.11
N ILE A 84 -3.03 -2.68 5.44
CA ILE A 84 -2.05 -1.87 6.17
C ILE A 84 -1.43 -2.71 7.28
N PHE A 85 -0.11 -2.92 7.23
CA PHE A 85 0.62 -3.52 8.34
C PHE A 85 0.99 -2.46 9.37
N ASP A 86 0.55 -2.66 10.61
CA ASP A 86 0.93 -1.86 11.77
C ASP A 86 1.93 -2.65 12.63
N ARG A 87 3.19 -2.21 12.58
CA ARG A 87 4.30 -2.84 13.31
C ARG A 87 4.12 -2.76 14.82
N THR A 88 3.46 -1.72 15.33
CA THR A 88 3.25 -1.56 16.78
C THR A 88 2.25 -2.57 17.33
N LYS A 89 1.33 -3.04 16.47
CA LYS A 89 0.27 -3.99 16.80
C LYS A 89 0.56 -5.40 16.31
N HIS A 90 1.64 -5.59 15.54
CA HIS A 90 1.93 -6.83 14.81
C HIS A 90 0.70 -7.37 14.07
N SER A 91 -0.01 -6.47 13.37
CA SER A 91 -1.26 -6.81 12.71
C SER A 91 -1.34 -6.17 11.34
N PHE A 92 -1.91 -6.92 10.41
CA PHE A 92 -2.45 -6.41 9.16
C PHE A 92 -3.92 -6.02 9.37
N LEU A 93 -4.26 -4.80 8.96
CA LEU A 93 -5.60 -4.24 9.00
C LEU A 93 -6.05 -4.07 7.55
N HIS A 94 -7.12 -4.78 7.17
CA HIS A 94 -7.74 -4.67 5.87
C HIS A 94 -8.90 -3.68 5.94
N LEU A 95 -8.90 -2.70 5.05
CA LEU A 95 -9.93 -1.68 4.93
C LEU A 95 -10.55 -1.85 3.54
N ASP A 96 -11.69 -2.55 3.52
CA ASP A 96 -12.47 -2.77 2.30
C ASP A 96 -13.50 -1.65 2.13
N THR A 97 -13.31 -0.83 1.10
CA THR A 97 -14.11 0.37 0.82
C THR A 97 -15.45 0.03 0.16
N MET A 98 -15.65 -1.25 -0.20
CA MET A 98 -16.91 -1.83 -0.66
C MET A 98 -17.08 -3.22 -0.04
N GLN A 99 -17.91 -3.33 0.99
CA GLN A 99 -18.02 -4.52 1.84
C GLN A 99 -17.92 -5.90 1.15
N GLY A 100 -16.90 -6.66 1.53
CA GLY A 100 -16.86 -8.13 1.47
C GLY A 100 -16.33 -8.73 0.17
N GLU A 101 -16.04 -7.90 -0.83
CA GLU A 101 -15.59 -8.35 -2.15
C GLU A 101 -14.08 -8.65 -2.18
N ASN A 102 -13.27 -8.00 -1.32
CA ASN A 102 -11.80 -8.08 -1.43
C ASN A 102 -11.08 -8.85 -0.30
N HIS A 103 -11.82 -9.61 0.52
CA HIS A 103 -11.25 -10.39 1.62
C HIS A 103 -10.21 -11.43 1.15
N ILE A 104 -10.55 -12.25 0.16
CA ILE A 104 -9.69 -13.34 -0.31
C ILE A 104 -8.37 -12.81 -0.88
N PRO A 105 -8.36 -11.81 -1.78
CA PRO A 105 -7.13 -11.17 -2.27
C PRO A 105 -6.28 -10.57 -1.16
N ALA A 106 -6.89 -9.84 -0.21
CA ALA A 106 -6.18 -9.26 0.93
C ALA A 106 -5.54 -10.33 1.83
N PHE A 107 -6.25 -11.43 2.09
CA PHE A 107 -5.73 -12.54 2.88
C PHE A 107 -4.58 -13.27 2.18
N LYS A 108 -4.71 -13.52 0.86
CA LYS A 108 -3.63 -14.12 0.05
C LYS A 108 -2.35 -13.25 0.11
N LEU A 109 -2.52 -11.93 0.00
CA LEU A 109 -1.39 -11.00 0.12
C LEU A 109 -0.77 -11.06 1.51
N TYR A 110 -1.58 -10.94 2.56
CA TYR A 110 -1.15 -11.09 3.95
C TYR A 110 -0.34 -12.38 4.18
N ASP A 111 -0.85 -13.53 3.74
CA ASP A 111 -0.20 -14.82 3.93
C ASP A 111 1.19 -14.87 3.26
N SER A 112 1.32 -14.21 2.11
CA SER A 112 2.56 -14.12 1.34
C SER A 112 3.58 -13.18 1.97
N VAL A 113 3.15 -12.06 2.55
CA VAL A 113 4.06 -10.99 3.03
C VAL A 113 4.35 -11.03 4.53
N LYS A 114 3.53 -11.72 5.34
CA LYS A 114 3.62 -11.70 6.82
C LYS A 114 5.00 -12.07 7.36
N GLN A 115 5.70 -12.99 6.69
CA GLN A 115 7.05 -13.42 7.09
C GLN A 115 8.14 -12.37 6.83
N TYR A 116 7.91 -11.40 5.96
CA TYR A 116 8.90 -10.37 5.59
C TYR A 116 8.71 -9.08 6.39
N VAL A 117 7.49 -8.77 6.80
CA VAL A 117 7.22 -7.54 7.57
C VAL A 117 7.52 -7.71 9.07
N GLY A 118 7.44 -8.92 9.60
CA GLY A 118 7.66 -9.23 11.03
C GLY A 118 9.12 -9.38 11.45
N VAL A 119 10.06 -9.34 10.51
CA VAL A 119 11.49 -9.57 10.77
C VAL A 119 12.22 -8.21 10.71
N GLU A 120 12.89 -7.82 11.79
CA GLU A 120 13.81 -6.68 11.76
C GLU A 120 14.90 -6.94 10.71
N SER A 121 15.15 -5.94 9.86
CA SER A 121 16.08 -6.00 8.71
C SER A 121 17.47 -6.57 9.06
N ALA A 122 17.91 -6.46 10.32
CA ALA A 122 19.17 -7.00 10.81
C ALA A 122 19.27 -8.54 10.81
N SER A 123 18.15 -9.26 10.66
CA SER A 123 18.11 -10.73 10.76
C SER A 123 18.21 -11.46 9.42
N ILE A 124 18.08 -10.76 8.30
CA ILE A 124 18.14 -11.36 6.96
C ILE A 124 19.61 -11.48 6.54
N LYS A 125 20.23 -12.64 6.83
CA LYS A 125 21.55 -12.99 6.27
C LYS A 125 21.36 -13.49 4.83
N GLU A 126 22.00 -12.83 3.87
CA GLU A 126 22.07 -13.26 2.48
C GLU A 126 22.54 -14.72 2.39
N GLY A 127 21.67 -15.59 1.90
CA GLY A 127 21.98 -17.00 1.66
C GLY A 127 22.82 -17.17 0.41
N ALA A 128 24.13 -16.94 0.49
CA ALA A 128 25.05 -17.35 -0.57
C ALA A 128 25.01 -18.88 -0.70
N LYS A 129 24.49 -19.37 -1.84
CA LYS A 129 24.46 -20.79 -2.20
C LYS A 129 25.89 -21.33 -2.28
N ASN A 130 26.28 -22.18 -1.34
CA ASN A 130 27.39 -23.13 -1.55
C ASN A 130 27.04 -24.50 -0.97
N LYS A 131 26.50 -25.37 -1.84
CA LYS A 131 26.37 -26.81 -1.56
C LYS A 131 27.75 -27.47 -1.72
N LYS A 132 28.46 -27.66 -0.61
CA LYS A 132 29.34 -28.83 -0.44
C LYS A 132 28.86 -29.64 0.75
N LYS A 133 28.34 -30.83 0.44
CA LYS A 133 27.95 -31.86 1.42
C LYS A 133 29.15 -32.21 2.29
N ASN A 134 28.99 -32.14 3.60
CA ASN A 134 29.60 -33.15 4.47
C ASN A 134 28.73 -33.38 5.71
N LYS A 135 28.38 -34.65 5.91
CA LYS A 135 27.63 -35.15 7.07
C LYS A 135 28.56 -35.15 8.28
N ASN A 136 28.19 -34.44 9.35
CA ASN A 136 28.46 -34.93 10.70
C ASN A 136 27.50 -34.30 11.73
N LYS A 137 26.81 -35.20 12.44
CA LYS A 137 25.93 -34.94 13.58
C LYS A 137 26.68 -34.20 14.69
N LYS A 138 26.24 -32.99 15.03
CA LYS A 138 26.31 -32.46 16.40
C LYS A 138 25.01 -31.72 16.71
N LYS A 139 24.44 -32.08 17.86
CA LYS A 139 23.20 -31.59 18.45
C LYS A 139 23.38 -30.09 18.78
N ALA A 140 22.79 -29.20 17.99
CA ALA A 140 22.73 -27.78 18.31
C ALA A 140 21.47 -27.51 19.12
N ALA A 141 21.64 -26.79 20.23
CA ALA A 141 20.53 -26.31 21.05
C ALA A 141 19.67 -25.36 20.21
N ASN A 142 18.38 -25.68 20.08
CA ASN A 142 17.39 -24.78 19.51
C ASN A 142 17.18 -23.61 20.45
N THR A 143 17.86 -22.50 20.22
CA THR A 143 17.40 -21.20 20.70
C THR A 143 16.18 -20.84 19.86
N ALA A 144 14.99 -21.19 20.35
CA ALA A 144 13.73 -20.76 19.75
C ALA A 144 13.65 -19.24 19.87
N VAL A 145 13.89 -18.52 18.78
CA VAL A 145 13.45 -17.14 18.64
C VAL A 145 11.92 -17.20 18.73
N ALA A 146 11.33 -16.57 19.74
CA ALA A 146 9.88 -16.50 19.86
C ALA A 146 9.36 -15.79 18.60
N SER A 147 8.71 -16.55 17.72
CA SER A 147 8.09 -16.00 16.52
C SER A 147 6.95 -15.10 16.97
N ILE A 148 7.10 -13.80 16.78
CA ILE A 148 6.00 -12.85 17.00
C ILE A 148 4.88 -13.25 16.04
N GLU A 149 3.72 -13.61 16.59
CA GLU A 149 2.54 -13.94 15.80
C GLU A 149 2.00 -12.66 15.18
N VAL A 150 1.98 -12.62 13.85
CA VAL A 150 1.39 -11.51 13.09
C VAL A 150 -0.06 -11.87 12.78
N SER A 151 -0.99 -10.97 13.09
CA SER A 151 -2.44 -11.20 12.91
C SER A 151 -2.98 -10.50 11.66
N PHE A 152 -4.13 -10.96 11.16
CA PHE A 152 -4.92 -10.32 10.11
C PHE A 152 -6.28 -9.90 10.69
N LYS A 153 -6.75 -8.69 10.36
CA LYS A 153 -8.01 -8.13 10.87
C LYS A 153 -8.74 -7.37 9.77
N GLU A 154 -10.03 -7.67 9.61
CA GLU A 154 -10.97 -6.80 8.90
C GLU A 154 -11.30 -5.59 9.77
N CYS A 155 -11.29 -4.40 9.18
CA CYS A 155 -11.54 -3.15 9.88
C CYS A 155 -12.62 -2.35 9.16
N GLU A 156 -13.42 -1.62 9.94
CA GLU A 156 -14.38 -0.67 9.38
C GLU A 156 -13.63 0.37 8.55
N ALA A 157 -14.07 0.53 7.31
CA ALA A 157 -13.51 1.48 6.36
C ALA A 157 -14.59 2.47 5.91
N PRO A 158 -14.22 3.71 5.56
CA PRO A 158 -15.10 4.60 4.82
C PRO A 158 -15.65 3.87 3.58
N GLN A 159 -16.97 3.80 3.46
CA GLN A 159 -17.65 3.07 2.38
C GLN A 159 -18.00 4.02 1.25
N GLN A 160 -17.67 3.62 0.02
CA GLN A 160 -18.09 4.34 -1.17
C GLN A 160 -19.60 4.32 -1.35
N THR A 161 -20.15 5.41 -1.90
CA THR A 161 -21.57 5.54 -2.22
C THR A 161 -21.88 5.34 -3.71
N ASN A 162 -20.83 5.30 -4.55
CA ASN A 162 -20.91 5.02 -5.98
C ASN A 162 -20.19 3.71 -6.35
N GLY A 163 -20.19 3.34 -7.63
CA GLY A 163 -19.67 2.04 -8.12
C GLY A 163 -18.24 2.05 -8.68
N TYR A 164 -17.52 3.17 -8.66
CA TYR A 164 -16.24 3.31 -9.39
C TYR A 164 -15.12 3.99 -8.60
N ASP A 165 -15.41 4.49 -7.39
CA ASP A 165 -14.45 5.23 -6.56
C ASP A 165 -13.68 4.38 -5.55
N CYS A 166 -13.73 3.04 -5.60
CA CYS A 166 -12.94 2.18 -4.72
C CYS A 166 -11.45 2.58 -4.68
N GLY A 167 -10.87 2.87 -5.85
CA GLY A 167 -9.51 3.39 -5.96
C GLY A 167 -9.33 4.80 -5.35
N VAL A 168 -10.31 5.68 -5.50
CA VAL A 168 -10.29 7.03 -4.88
C VAL A 168 -10.27 6.92 -3.35
N TYR A 169 -11.09 6.04 -2.77
CA TYR A 169 -11.10 5.77 -1.34
C TYR A 169 -9.78 5.18 -0.85
N VAL A 170 -9.20 4.20 -1.56
CA VAL A 170 -7.86 3.67 -1.26
C VAL A 170 -6.82 4.78 -1.19
N MET A 171 -6.86 5.71 -2.15
CA MET A 171 -5.93 6.83 -2.18
C MET A 171 -6.17 7.85 -1.06
N ALA A 172 -7.43 8.17 -0.76
CA ALA A 172 -7.77 9.08 0.33
C ALA A 172 -7.37 8.51 1.69
N ILE A 173 -7.54 7.20 1.92
CA ILE A 173 -7.07 6.50 3.11
C ILE A 173 -5.55 6.57 3.19
N ALA A 174 -4.82 6.26 2.10
CA ALA A 174 -3.37 6.34 2.08
C ALA A 174 -2.86 7.75 2.41
N LYS A 175 -3.52 8.78 1.87
CA LYS A 175 -3.22 10.18 2.18
C LYS A 175 -3.47 10.51 3.65
N ALA A 176 -4.61 10.12 4.21
CA ALA A 176 -4.94 10.36 5.61
C ALA A 176 -3.95 9.66 6.57
N VAL A 177 -3.47 8.47 6.21
CA VAL A 177 -2.41 7.77 6.97
C VAL A 177 -1.09 8.54 6.89
N SER A 178 -0.71 9.04 5.71
CA SER A 178 0.49 9.87 5.54
C SER A 178 0.40 11.16 6.36
N ASP A 179 -0.73 11.88 6.28
CA ASP A 179 -1.00 13.09 7.05
C ASP A 179 -0.92 12.82 8.57
N PHE A 180 -1.46 11.68 9.03
CA PHE A 180 -1.33 11.25 10.43
C PHE A 180 0.14 11.08 10.82
N CYS A 181 0.93 10.35 10.03
CA CYS A 181 2.36 10.13 10.29
C CYS A 181 3.16 11.44 10.33
N LEU A 182 2.83 12.39 9.46
CA LEU A 182 3.49 13.70 9.40
C LEU A 182 3.02 14.67 10.50
N SER A 183 1.83 14.46 11.07
CA SER A 183 1.30 15.33 12.12
C SER A 183 2.07 15.28 13.45
N GLY A 184 2.95 14.29 13.63
CA GLY A 184 3.70 14.07 14.87
C GLY A 184 2.85 13.58 16.04
N LYS A 185 1.54 13.35 15.84
CA LYS A 185 0.65 12.79 16.85
C LYS A 185 1.10 11.40 17.25
N THR A 186 1.04 11.10 18.54
CA THR A 186 1.35 9.75 19.04
C THR A 186 0.10 8.89 19.10
N ASP A 187 0.24 7.56 19.01
CA ASP A 187 -0.89 6.62 19.17
C ASP A 187 -1.58 6.71 20.53
N LYS A 188 -0.93 7.33 21.51
CA LYS A 188 -1.51 7.61 22.83
C LYS A 188 -2.51 8.76 22.78
N GLU A 189 -2.44 9.62 21.78
CA GLU A 189 -3.31 10.79 21.61
C GLU A 189 -4.48 10.47 20.69
N VAL A 190 -4.21 9.87 19.54
CA VAL A 190 -5.22 9.48 18.54
C VAL A 190 -4.70 8.24 17.80
N ASP A 191 -5.52 7.19 17.75
CA ASP A 191 -5.24 6.03 16.91
C ASP A 191 -5.37 6.39 15.42
N TRP A 192 -4.40 5.98 14.60
CA TRP A 192 -4.37 6.35 13.18
C TRP A 192 -5.62 5.91 12.41
N LEU A 193 -6.24 4.78 12.78
CA LEU A 193 -7.45 4.31 12.12
C LEU A 193 -8.62 5.25 12.44
N SER A 194 -8.72 5.70 13.69
CA SER A 194 -9.69 6.72 14.09
C SER A 194 -9.45 8.06 13.38
N PHE A 195 -8.20 8.40 13.10
CA PHE A 195 -7.86 9.57 12.29
C PHE A 195 -8.36 9.41 10.85
N VAL A 196 -8.15 8.26 10.21
CA VAL A 196 -8.66 7.96 8.86
C VAL A 196 -10.18 8.09 8.82
N VAL A 197 -10.90 7.41 9.71
CA VAL A 197 -12.39 7.42 9.74
C VAL A 197 -12.94 8.83 9.95
N LYS A 198 -12.20 9.71 10.64
CA LYS A 198 -12.62 11.10 10.86
C LYS A 198 -12.38 12.01 9.64
N ASN A 199 -11.38 11.73 8.82
CA ASN A 199 -10.93 12.61 7.74
C ASN A 199 -11.25 12.10 6.34
N VAL A 200 -11.84 10.91 6.21
CA VAL A 200 -12.24 10.33 4.94
C VAL A 200 -13.73 9.98 5.03
N ASP A 201 -14.54 10.72 4.28
CA ASP A 201 -15.98 10.52 4.16
C ASP A 201 -16.43 10.66 2.69
N ALA A 202 -17.73 10.54 2.43
CA ALA A 202 -18.28 10.53 1.07
C ALA A 202 -18.02 11.82 0.27
N SER A 203 -17.63 12.94 0.91
CA SER A 203 -17.29 14.17 0.18
C SER A 203 -16.10 14.01 -0.76
N ILE A 204 -15.22 13.02 -0.53
CA ILE A 204 -14.07 12.76 -1.40
C ILE A 204 -14.47 12.38 -2.83
N GLU A 205 -15.68 11.85 -3.02
CA GLU A 205 -16.19 11.44 -4.35
C GLU A 205 -16.35 12.65 -5.28
N GLU A 206 -16.56 13.85 -4.72
CA GLU A 206 -16.71 15.09 -5.48
C GLU A 206 -15.37 15.81 -5.70
N THR A 207 -14.44 15.72 -4.75
CA THR A 207 -13.24 16.59 -4.71
C THR A 207 -11.94 15.86 -5.01
N PHE A 208 -11.79 14.61 -4.61
CA PHE A 208 -10.46 13.99 -4.48
C PHE A 208 -9.83 13.66 -5.84
N ARG A 209 -10.64 13.34 -6.86
CA ARG A 209 -10.15 13.21 -8.24
C ARG A 209 -9.50 14.50 -8.74
N GLN A 210 -10.05 15.66 -8.36
CA GLN A 210 -9.46 16.96 -8.71
C GLN A 210 -8.18 17.24 -7.93
N GLU A 211 -8.13 16.84 -6.65
CA GLU A 211 -6.91 16.94 -5.83
C GLU A 211 -5.77 16.09 -6.43
N ILE A 212 -6.07 14.87 -6.86
CA ILE A 212 -5.13 13.98 -7.54
C ILE A 212 -4.60 14.64 -8.82
N MET A 213 -5.49 15.22 -9.64
CA MET A 213 -5.07 15.92 -10.86
C MET A 213 -4.14 17.09 -10.58
N ARG A 214 -4.43 17.89 -9.53
CA ARG A 214 -3.55 18.99 -9.11
C ARG A 214 -2.19 18.49 -8.64
N LEU A 215 -2.15 17.41 -7.85
CA LEU A 215 -0.88 16.81 -7.40
C LEU A 215 -0.01 16.37 -8.58
N ILE A 216 -0.60 15.73 -9.58
CA ILE A 216 0.13 15.29 -10.79
C ILE A 216 0.66 16.48 -11.58
N GLU A 217 -0.12 17.55 -11.68
CA GLU A 217 0.29 18.80 -12.31
C GLU A 217 1.45 19.47 -11.55
N ASP A 218 1.37 19.54 -10.23
CA ASP A 218 2.42 20.11 -9.38
C ASP A 218 3.73 19.32 -9.50
N LEU A 219 3.65 17.98 -9.53
CA LEU A 219 4.81 17.12 -9.77
C LEU A 219 5.44 17.37 -11.14
N ARG A 220 4.61 17.53 -12.18
CA ARG A 220 5.10 17.85 -13.54
C ARG A 220 5.84 19.18 -13.61
N ASN A 221 5.41 20.16 -12.81
CA ASN A 221 6.00 21.50 -12.78
C ASN A 221 7.18 21.62 -11.79
N SER A 222 7.48 20.56 -11.04
CA SER A 222 8.57 20.52 -10.05
C SER A 222 9.86 19.88 -10.58
N ASP A 223 9.84 19.31 -11.79
CA ASP A 223 11.01 18.85 -12.58
C ASP A 223 11.57 19.99 -13.47
#